data_AF-A0A9D6Q656-F1
#
_entry.id   AF-A0A9D6Q656-F1
#
_cell.length_a   1.000
_cell.length_b   1.000
_cell.length_c   1.000
_cell.angle_alpha   90.00
_cell.angle_beta   90.00
_cell.angle_gamma   90.00
#
_symmetry.space_group_name_H-M   'P 1'
#
loop_
_entity.id
_entity.type
_entity.pdbx_description
1 polymer ?
#
loop_
_entity_poly.entity_id
_entity_poly.type
_entity_poly.pdbx_seq_one_letter_code
_entity_poly.pdbx_strand_id
1 'polypeptide(L)'
;MKQYTVSTLRESLAGALDRAERGEPVIIARRGRRFRLVADAPNRPSARAKAFFQVTDPRLLEIGWTWEWTAPGNRLRLKTPRSPKRPR
;
A
#
# COMPACT_ATOMS: atom_id res chain seq x y z
N MET A 1 20.16 -26.08 7.44
CA MET A 1 18.78 -26.35 7.88
C MET A 1 18.80 -26.80 9.33
N LYS A 2 18.11 -26.10 10.23
CA LYS A 2 18.12 -26.43 11.66
C LYS A 2 16.73 -26.83 12.11
N GLN A 3 16.64 -27.98 12.77
CA GLN A 3 15.39 -28.55 13.24
C GLN A 3 15.23 -28.25 14.73
N TYR A 4 14.14 -27.57 15.08
CA TYR A 4 13.79 -27.26 16.46
C TYR A 4 12.63 -28.15 16.90
N THR A 5 12.68 -28.62 18.15
CA THR A 5 11.48 -29.09 18.83
C THR A 5 10.67 -27.89 19.31
N VAL A 6 9.39 -28.07 19.59
CA VAL A 6 8.53 -26.98 20.11
C VAL A 6 9.08 -26.40 21.42
N SER A 7 9.66 -27.24 22.27
CA SER A 7 10.27 -26.82 23.54
C SER A 7 11.43 -25.86 23.30
N THR A 8 12.37 -26.24 22.44
CA THR A 8 13.54 -25.42 22.09
C THR A 8 13.14 -24.14 21.35
N LEU A 9 12.09 -24.18 20.51
CA LEU A 9 11.57 -23.00 19.83
C LEU A 9 10.99 -21.99 20.83
N ARG A 10 10.29 -22.44 21.88
CA ARG A 10 9.71 -21.55 22.90
C ARG A 10 10.78 -20.82 23.71
N GLU A 11 11.86 -21.51 24.05
CA GLU A 11 12.98 -20.93 24.79
C GLU A 11 13.85 -20.02 23.92
N SER A 12 13.95 -20.31 22.62
CA SER A 12 14.84 -19.62 21.67
C SER A 12 14.11 -19.00 20.47
N LEU A 13 12.91 -18.44 20.70
CA LEU A 13 12.05 -17.93 19.62
C LEU A 13 12.73 -16.80 18.84
N ALA A 14 13.34 -15.85 19.54
CA ALA A 14 14.02 -14.71 18.93
C ALA A 14 15.13 -15.17 17.95
N GLY A 15 16.02 -16.05 18.42
CA GLY A 15 17.10 -16.58 17.57
C GLY A 15 16.62 -17.48 16.42
N ALA A 16 15.41 -18.04 16.50
CA ALA A 16 14.80 -18.77 15.38
C ALA A 16 14.21 -17.80 14.34
N LEU A 17 13.61 -16.69 14.78
CA LEU A 17 13.12 -15.62 13.89
C LEU A 17 14.28 -14.94 13.16
N ASP A 18 15.36 -14.58 13.85
CA ASP A 18 16.54 -13.94 13.25
C ASP A 18 17.17 -14.80 12.13
N ARG A 19 17.07 -16.13 12.23
CA ARG A 19 17.54 -17.06 11.20
C ARG A 19 16.59 -17.09 10.02
N ALA A 20 15.28 -17.12 10.28
CA ALA A 20 14.27 -17.09 9.23
C ALA A 20 14.32 -15.77 8.44
N GLU A 21 14.56 -14.63 9.10
CA GLU A 21 14.76 -13.33 8.47
C GLU A 21 16.02 -13.29 7.59
N ARG A 22 17.09 -13.98 8.02
CA ARG A 22 18.32 -14.17 7.21
C ARG A 22 18.15 -15.12 6.03
N GLY A 23 16.95 -15.69 5.83
CA GLY A 23 16.64 -16.62 4.74
C GLY A 23 17.02 -18.06 5.03
N GLU A 24 17.40 -18.41 6.27
CA GLU A 24 17.61 -19.80 6.66
C GLU A 24 16.27 -20.45 7.02
N PRO A 25 15.81 -21.49 6.28
CA PRO A 25 14.57 -22.16 6.61
C PRO A 25 14.68 -22.93 7.93
N VAL A 26 13.81 -22.59 8.87
CA VAL A 26 13.71 -23.24 10.19
C VAL A 26 12.60 -24.29 10.15
N ILE A 27 12.90 -25.53 10.54
CA ILE A 27 11.93 -26.62 10.59
C ILE A 27 11.57 -26.89 12.05
N ILE A 28 10.28 -26.91 12.36
CA ILE A 28 9.75 -27.17 13.70
C ILE A 28 9.05 -28.52 13.69
N ALA A 29 9.47 -29.44 14.56
CA ALA A 29 8.85 -30.76 14.70
C ALA A 29 7.94 -30.83 15.94
N ARG A 30 6.67 -31.23 15.75
CA ARG A 30 5.68 -31.41 16.81
C ARG A 30 4.80 -32.63 16.55
N ARG A 31 4.79 -33.61 17.45
CA ARG A 31 3.88 -34.77 17.41
C ARG A 31 3.81 -35.42 16.02
N GLY A 32 4.98 -35.65 15.41
CA GLY A 32 5.10 -36.24 14.06
C GLY A 32 4.83 -35.29 12.89
N ARG A 33 4.43 -34.04 13.13
CA ARG A 33 4.24 -33.01 12.09
C ARG A 33 5.47 -32.11 11.98
N ARG A 34 5.81 -31.71 10.75
CA ARG A 34 6.88 -30.76 10.45
C ARG A 34 6.26 -29.45 9.97
N PHE A 35 6.61 -28.35 10.61
CA PHE A 35 6.25 -26.99 10.21
C PHE A 35 7.51 -26.31 9.66
N ARG A 36 7.34 -25.45 8.66
CA ARG A 36 8.43 -24.65 8.11
C ARG A 36 8.14 -23.18 8.42
N LEU A 37 9.11 -22.51 9.03
CA LEU A 37 9.10 -21.07 9.23
C LEU A 37 9.93 -20.45 8.11
N VAL A 38 9.31 -19.58 7.32
CA VAL A 38 9.94 -18.77 6.28
C VAL A 38 9.51 -17.34 6.51
N ALA A 39 10.43 -16.39 6.44
CA ALA A 39 10.05 -14.98 6.43
C ALA A 39 9.35 -14.67 5.11
N ASP A 40 8.14 -14.12 5.20
CA ASP A 40 7.50 -13.53 4.02
C ASP A 40 8.32 -12.33 3.53
N ALA A 41 8.30 -12.10 2.22
CA ALA A 41 8.88 -10.88 1.69
C ALA A 41 8.19 -9.68 2.35
N PRO A 42 8.93 -8.64 2.77
CA PRO A 42 8.33 -7.46 3.35
C PRO A 42 7.28 -6.92 2.37
N ASN A 43 6.07 -6.68 2.87
CA ASN A 43 5.00 -6.10 2.08
C ASN A 43 5.46 -4.70 1.63
N ARG A 44 6.06 -4.63 0.44
CA ARG A 44 6.58 -3.39 -0.11
C ARG A 44 5.34 -2.54 -0.39
N PRO A 45 5.22 -1.33 0.19
CA PRO A 45 4.06 -0.50 -0.08
C PRO A 45 3.92 -0.37 -1.59
N SER A 46 2.75 -0.79 -2.10
CA SER A 46 2.46 -0.75 -3.53
C SER A 46 2.80 0.64 -4.04
N ALA A 47 3.73 0.72 -4.99
CA ALA A 47 4.15 2.00 -5.55
C ALA A 47 2.88 2.71 -6.03
N ARG A 48 2.59 3.88 -5.47
CA ARG A 48 1.39 4.65 -5.77
C ARG A 48 1.25 4.72 -7.29
N ALA A 49 0.18 4.15 -7.83
CA ALA A 49 -0.01 4.04 -9.26
C ALA A 49 0.19 5.43 -9.89
N LYS A 50 1.10 5.54 -10.85
CA LYS A 50 1.30 6.80 -11.58
C LYS A 50 -0.01 7.12 -12.28
N ALA A 51 -0.52 8.33 -12.08
CA ALA A 51 -1.70 8.80 -12.79
C ALA A 51 -1.42 8.72 -14.31
N PHE A 52 -2.29 8.04 -15.05
CA PHE A 52 -2.19 7.92 -16.51
C PHE A 52 -2.67 9.18 -17.26
N PHE A 53 -3.26 10.12 -16.53
CA PHE A 53 -3.75 11.39 -17.04
C PHE A 53 -3.03 12.54 -16.34
N GLN A 54 -2.82 13.61 -17.08
CA GLN A 54 -2.35 14.88 -16.54
C GLN A 54 -3.56 15.79 -16.33
N VAL A 55 -3.72 16.31 -15.12
CA VAL A 55 -4.72 17.33 -14.84
C VAL A 55 -4.23 18.65 -15.43
N THR A 56 -4.81 19.08 -16.54
CA THR A 56 -4.46 20.35 -17.20
C THR A 56 -5.05 21.57 -16.50
N ASP A 57 -6.24 21.42 -15.88
CA ASP A 57 -6.89 22.47 -15.10
C ASP A 57 -7.11 21.98 -13.65
N PRO A 58 -6.36 22.51 -12.66
CA PRO A 58 -6.53 22.16 -11.25
C PRO A 58 -7.93 22.38 -10.70
N ARG A 59 -8.75 23.24 -11.33
CA ARG A 59 -10.15 23.51 -10.93
C ARG A 59 -11.05 22.29 -11.08
N LEU A 60 -10.68 21.33 -11.91
CA LEU A 60 -11.39 20.05 -12.07
C LEU A 60 -11.27 19.15 -10.82
N LEU A 61 -10.34 19.45 -9.92
CA LEU A 61 -10.21 18.75 -8.63
C LEU A 61 -11.16 19.32 -7.56
N GLU A 62 -11.78 20.47 -7.82
CA GLU A 62 -12.75 21.09 -6.91
C GLU A 62 -14.15 20.47 -7.10
N ILE A 63 -14.93 20.40 -6.01
CA ILE A 63 -16.32 19.92 -6.04
C ILE A 63 -17.24 21.07 -6.45
N GLY A 64 -18.30 20.79 -7.21
CA GLY A 64 -19.34 21.78 -7.55
C GLY A 64 -19.12 22.53 -8.86
N TRP A 65 -18.50 21.87 -9.85
CA TRP A 65 -18.39 22.41 -11.20
C TRP A 65 -19.76 22.47 -11.89
N THR A 66 -20.03 23.60 -12.56
CA THR A 66 -21.20 23.77 -13.42
C THR A 66 -20.74 24.21 -14.80
N TRP A 67 -21.36 23.66 -15.84
CA TRP A 67 -21.12 24.07 -17.22
C TRP A 67 -22.10 25.15 -17.63
N GLU A 68 -21.59 26.24 -18.20
CA GLU A 68 -22.41 27.26 -18.84
C GLU A 68 -22.28 27.16 -20.35
N TRP A 69 -23.43 27.04 -21.01
CA TRP A 69 -23.55 27.06 -22.45
C TRP A 69 -24.52 28.16 -22.87
N THR A 70 -23.98 29.21 -23.49
CA THR A 70 -24.77 30.42 -23.79
C THR A 70 -25.49 30.35 -25.13
N ALA A 71 -24.92 29.67 -26.13
CA ALA A 71 -25.54 29.50 -27.45
C ALA A 71 -24.84 28.40 -28.27
N PRO A 72 -25.50 27.84 -29.30
CA PRO A 72 -24.87 26.96 -30.28
C PRO A 72 -23.67 27.62 -30.95
N GLY A 73 -22.54 26.92 -31.00
CA GLY A 73 -21.26 27.44 -31.52
C GLY A 73 -20.33 28.08 -30.49
N ASN A 74 -20.82 28.36 -29.27
CA ASN A 74 -19.97 28.87 -28.19
C ASN A 74 -19.24 27.74 -27.44
N ARG A 75 -18.00 28.01 -27.04
CA ARG A 75 -17.23 27.11 -26.16
C ARG A 75 -17.93 26.97 -24.80
N LEU A 76 -18.12 25.73 -24.36
CA LEU A 76 -18.55 25.40 -23.00
C LEU A 76 -17.58 26.04 -22.00
N ARG A 77 -18.11 26.88 -21.10
CA ARG A 77 -17.31 27.51 -20.05
C ARG A 77 -17.55 26.79 -18.73
N LEU A 78 -16.48 26.34 -18.11
CA LEU A 78 -16.50 25.79 -16.77
C LEU A 78 -16.65 26.94 -15.77
N LYS A 79 -17.75 26.96 -15.00
CA LYS A 79 -17.91 27.82 -13.82
C LYS A 79 -17.57 26.99 -12.59
N THR A 80 -16.52 27.38 -11.87
CA THR A 80 -16.30 26.92 -10.50
C THR A 80 -16.78 27.98 -9.51
N PRO A 81 -17.41 27.59 -8.39
CA PRO A 81 -17.64 28.51 -7.29
C PRO A 81 -16.28 29.05 -6.84
N ARG A 82 -16.17 30.37 -6.58
CA ARG A 82 -14.93 30.98 -6.08
C ARG A 82 -14.52 30.23 -4.82
N SER A 83 -13.43 29.48 -4.88
CA SER A 83 -12.82 28.85 -3.71
C SER A 83 -12.65 29.90 -2.60
N PRO A 84 -13.09 29.62 -1.36
CA PRO A 84 -12.90 30.56 -0.26
C PRO A 84 -11.40 30.81 -0.07
N LYS A 85 -11.04 32.10 0.00
CA LYS A 85 -9.67 32.58 0.18
C LYS A 85 -9.09 31.92 1.45
N ARG A 86 -8.10 31.03 1.28
CA ARG A 86 -7.43 30.35 2.38
C ARG A 86 -6.73 31.40 3.27
N PRO A 87 -7.05 31.53 4.57
CA PRO A 87 -6.29 32.40 5.47
C PRO A 87 -4.88 31.83 5.70
N ARG A 88 -3.91 32.73 5.88
CA ARG A 88 -2.49 32.44 6.11
C ARG A 88 -2.24 31.79 7.46
#